data_AF-A0A1H1Q8G4-F1
#
_entry.id   AF-A0A1H1Q8G4-F1
#
_cell.length_a   1.000
_cell.length_b   1.000
_cell.length_c   1.000
_cell.angle_alpha   90.00
_cell.angle_beta   90.00
_cell.angle_gamma   90.00
#
_symmetry.space_group_name_H-M   'P 1'
#
loop_
_entity.id
_entity.type
_entity.pdbx_description
1 polymer ?
#
loop_
_entity_poly.entity_id
_entity_poly.type
_entity_poly.pdbx_seq_one_letter_code
_entity_poly.pdbx_strand_id
1 'polypeptide(L)'
;MEENTNNAIFTLMQKVVDKLDAISKDVSNIDQTELSHVFSEENEKLKNLIETTISNQHVLDQKILSKKEIDDSIKENAVTPNVNNYTEFSLLGSKSHFKPKTLIIMLFSLLIIWSSIKYLPSYFMEKNSISKAKEDYQIFYNYFYFKEFEKNKNAAANEILKKIIQKDPIFMEEYQTLLSTYQREIKKQELKEQLNALDNNDR
;
A
#
# COMPACT_ATOMS: atom_id res chain seq x y z
N MET A 1 -82.54 82.89 -56.06
CA MET A 1 -81.27 82.18 -55.78
C MET A 1 -81.09 81.89 -54.29
N GLU A 2 -81.72 82.64 -53.36
CA GLU A 2 -81.58 82.45 -51.89
C GLU A 2 -82.25 81.19 -51.32
N GLU A 3 -83.37 80.74 -51.90
CA GLU A 3 -84.16 79.63 -51.34
C GLU A 3 -83.44 78.27 -51.43
N ASN A 4 -82.65 78.05 -52.48
CA ASN A 4 -81.93 76.79 -52.71
C ASN A 4 -80.70 76.66 -51.79
N THR A 5 -80.05 77.79 -51.48
CA THR A 5 -78.91 77.85 -50.55
C THR A 5 -79.35 77.56 -49.11
N ASN A 6 -80.48 78.11 -48.68
CA ASN A 6 -81.01 77.87 -47.34
C ASN A 6 -81.42 76.40 -47.13
N ASN A 7 -82.00 75.75 -48.13
CA ASN A 7 -82.38 74.34 -48.02
C ASN A 7 -81.16 73.39 -47.98
N ALA A 8 -80.12 73.72 -48.76
CA ALA A 8 -78.85 73.00 -48.72
C ALA A 8 -78.17 73.11 -47.33
N ILE A 9 -78.19 74.31 -46.74
CA ILE A 9 -77.67 74.55 -45.39
C ILE A 9 -78.46 73.75 -44.33
N PHE A 10 -79.79 73.78 -44.39
CA PHE A 10 -80.63 73.01 -43.47
C PHE A 10 -80.40 71.49 -43.57
N THR A 11 -80.28 70.97 -44.80
CA THR A 11 -79.99 69.54 -45.02
C THR A 11 -78.61 69.15 -44.48
N LEU A 12 -77.62 70.05 -44.58
CA LEU A 12 -76.30 69.81 -44.02
C LEU A 12 -76.32 69.82 -42.49
N MET A 13 -77.02 70.78 -41.89
CA MET A 13 -77.21 70.85 -40.43
C MET A 13 -77.89 69.59 -39.91
N GLN A 14 -78.95 69.12 -40.58
CA GLN A 14 -79.64 67.89 -40.20
C GLN A 14 -78.69 66.68 -40.23
N LYS A 15 -77.91 66.52 -41.32
CA LYS A 15 -76.93 65.42 -41.42
C LYS A 15 -75.83 65.47 -40.37
N VAL A 16 -75.40 66.68 -39.99
CA VAL A 16 -74.40 66.87 -38.94
C VAL A 16 -74.98 66.49 -37.58
N VAL A 17 -76.24 66.89 -37.30
CA VAL A 17 -76.96 66.52 -36.08
C VAL A 17 -77.18 65.01 -36.02
N ASP A 18 -77.68 64.39 -37.09
CA ASP A 18 -77.92 62.94 -37.14
C ASP A 18 -76.62 62.13 -36.94
N LYS A 19 -75.50 62.60 -37.49
CA LYS A 19 -74.18 61.97 -37.27
C LYS A 19 -73.65 62.18 -35.86
N LEU A 20 -73.88 63.35 -35.27
CA LEU A 20 -73.50 63.63 -33.88
C LEU A 20 -74.31 62.77 -32.91
N ASP A 21 -75.61 62.61 -33.16
CA ASP A 21 -76.48 61.72 -32.37
C ASP A 21 -76.06 60.26 -32.51
N ALA A 22 -75.72 59.82 -33.72
CA ALA A 22 -75.21 58.46 -33.95
C ALA A 22 -73.89 58.22 -33.19
N ILE A 23 -72.93 59.16 -33.25
CA ILE A 23 -71.66 59.06 -32.52
C ILE A 23 -71.89 59.12 -31.01
N SER A 24 -72.78 60.00 -30.53
CA SER A 24 -73.11 60.11 -29.10
C SER A 24 -73.69 58.81 -28.58
N LYS A 25 -74.58 58.18 -29.38
CA LYS A 25 -75.18 56.88 -29.04
C LYS A 25 -74.15 55.75 -29.04
N ASP A 26 -73.26 55.70 -30.03
CA ASP A 26 -72.17 54.71 -30.08
C ASP A 26 -71.20 54.89 -28.90
N VAL A 27 -70.81 56.12 -28.56
CA VAL A 27 -69.93 56.41 -27.42
C VAL A 27 -70.60 56.06 -26.08
N SER A 28 -71.91 56.28 -25.95
CA SER A 28 -72.65 55.89 -24.73
C SER A 28 -72.78 54.37 -24.55
N ASN A 29 -72.68 53.61 -25.65
CA ASN A 29 -72.75 52.15 -25.67
C ASN A 29 -71.37 51.46 -25.64
N ILE A 30 -70.26 52.21 -25.53
CA ILE A 30 -68.95 51.61 -25.23
C ILE A 30 -69.02 51.13 -23.77
N ASP A 31 -69.34 49.84 -23.61
CA ASP A 31 -69.62 49.15 -22.35
C ASP A 31 -68.47 49.32 -21.34
N GLN A 32 -68.61 50.28 -20.43
CA GLN A 32 -67.70 50.50 -19.30
C GLN A 32 -67.68 49.30 -18.32
N THR A 33 -68.68 48.44 -18.42
CA THR A 33 -68.90 47.21 -17.64
C THR A 33 -67.91 46.10 -18.00
N GLU A 34 -67.61 45.89 -19.28
CA GLU A 34 -66.70 44.82 -19.73
C GLU A 34 -65.25 45.13 -19.33
N LEU A 35 -64.83 46.39 -19.51
CA LEU A 35 -63.49 46.84 -19.10
C LEU A 35 -63.32 46.78 -17.57
N SER A 36 -64.33 47.20 -16.81
CA SER A 36 -64.29 47.12 -15.34
C SER A 36 -64.24 45.67 -14.83
N HIS A 37 -64.91 44.74 -15.51
CA HIS A 37 -64.89 43.33 -15.14
C HIS A 37 -63.51 42.71 -15.39
N VAL A 38 -62.91 42.99 -16.55
CA VAL A 38 -61.54 42.52 -16.89
C VAL A 38 -60.52 43.10 -15.90
N PHE A 39 -60.60 44.38 -15.56
CA PHE A 39 -59.72 44.97 -14.54
C PHE A 39 -59.90 44.34 -13.16
N SER A 40 -61.12 43.99 -12.76
CA SER A 40 -61.38 43.34 -11.47
C SER A 40 -60.81 41.91 -11.43
N GLU A 41 -61.03 41.12 -12.49
CA GLU A 41 -60.59 39.73 -12.57
C GLU A 41 -59.05 39.63 -12.62
N GLU A 42 -58.40 40.48 -13.41
CA GLU A 42 -56.93 40.50 -13.49
C GLU A 42 -56.28 40.99 -12.19
N ASN A 43 -56.91 41.94 -11.48
CA ASN A 43 -56.44 42.36 -10.15
C ASN A 43 -56.59 41.25 -9.10
N GLU A 44 -57.65 40.44 -9.16
CA GLU A 44 -57.83 39.30 -8.26
C GLU A 44 -56.79 38.21 -8.55
N LYS A 45 -56.52 37.91 -9.83
CA LYS A 45 -55.44 37.00 -10.23
C LYS A 45 -54.08 37.50 -9.76
N LEU A 46 -53.79 38.79 -9.92
CA LEU A 46 -52.54 39.40 -9.47
C LEU A 46 -52.39 39.30 -7.94
N LYS A 47 -53.47 39.56 -7.20
CA LYS A 47 -53.49 39.42 -5.73
C LYS A 47 -53.17 37.98 -5.32
N ASN A 48 -53.82 36.99 -5.94
CA ASN A 48 -53.58 35.58 -5.64
C ASN A 48 -52.13 35.14 -5.95
N LEU A 49 -51.54 35.66 -7.04
CA LEU A 49 -50.14 35.41 -7.37
C LEU A 49 -49.17 36.02 -6.36
N ILE A 50 -49.46 37.23 -5.89
CA ILE A 50 -48.66 37.90 -4.86
C ILE A 50 -48.74 37.12 -3.54
N GLU A 51 -49.95 36.74 -3.10
CA GLU A 51 -50.14 35.95 -1.87
C GLU A 51 -49.41 34.60 -1.94
N THR A 52 -49.50 33.91 -3.08
CA THR A 52 -48.80 32.63 -3.30
C THR A 52 -47.27 32.82 -3.28
N THR A 53 -46.77 33.90 -3.88
CA THR A 53 -45.33 34.21 -3.90
C THR A 53 -44.80 34.50 -2.50
N ILE A 54 -45.53 35.29 -1.72
CA ILE A 54 -45.17 35.61 -0.33
C ILE A 54 -45.18 34.34 0.53
N SER A 55 -46.20 33.49 0.38
CA SER A 55 -46.27 32.22 1.11
C SER A 55 -45.08 31.31 0.80
N ASN A 56 -44.73 31.18 -0.48
CA ASN A 56 -43.59 30.37 -0.92
C ASN A 56 -42.24 30.94 -0.42
N GLN A 57 -42.07 32.27 -0.41
CA GLN A 57 -40.90 32.91 0.17
C GLN A 57 -40.79 32.62 1.67
N HIS A 58 -41.89 32.71 2.41
CA HIS A 58 -41.89 32.41 3.84
C HIS A 58 -41.49 30.97 4.15
N VAL A 59 -41.98 30.00 3.37
CA VAL A 59 -41.60 28.59 3.50
C VAL A 59 -40.12 28.36 3.18
N LEU A 60 -39.58 29.05 2.18
CA LEU A 60 -38.15 29.00 1.84
C LEU A 60 -37.28 29.57 2.95
N ASP A 61 -37.64 30.73 3.50
CA ASP A 61 -36.91 31.38 4.59
C ASP A 61 -36.88 30.52 5.85
N GLN A 62 -38.01 29.91 6.22
CA GLN A 62 -38.06 28.97 7.34
C GLN A 62 -37.13 27.78 7.12
N LYS A 63 -37.14 27.16 5.92
CA LYS A 63 -36.23 26.04 5.61
C LYS A 63 -34.76 26.43 5.66
N ILE A 64 -34.42 27.65 5.22
CA ILE A 64 -33.05 28.17 5.28
C ILE A 64 -32.60 28.39 6.73
N LEU A 65 -33.47 29.00 7.55
CA LEU A 65 -33.22 29.19 8.99
C LEU A 65 -33.02 27.85 9.71
N SER A 66 -33.90 26.87 9.48
CA SER A 66 -33.75 25.54 10.08
C SER A 66 -32.48 24.83 9.63
N LYS A 67 -32.10 24.95 8.35
CA LYS A 67 -30.84 24.36 7.85
C LYS A 67 -29.63 24.99 8.51
N LYS A 68 -29.63 26.32 8.68
CA LYS A 68 -28.54 27.04 9.34
C LYS A 68 -28.41 26.66 10.81
N GLU A 69 -29.53 26.54 11.52
CA GLU A 69 -29.58 26.11 12.92
C GLU A 69 -29.07 24.65 13.09
N ILE A 70 -29.39 23.78 12.13
CA ILE A 70 -28.82 22.41 12.06
C ILE A 70 -27.30 22.45 11.81
N ASP A 71 -26.83 23.25 10.84
CA ASP A 71 -25.40 23.36 10.54
C ASP A 71 -24.60 23.95 11.73
N ASP A 72 -25.18 24.92 12.45
CA ASP A 72 -24.55 25.55 13.61
C ASP A 72 -24.53 24.60 14.82
N SER A 73 -25.62 23.85 15.07
CA SER A 73 -25.65 22.82 16.12
C SER A 73 -24.72 21.63 15.85
N ILE A 74 -24.48 21.27 14.58
CA ILE A 74 -23.47 20.26 14.20
C ILE A 74 -22.05 20.79 14.47
N LYS A 75 -21.78 22.08 14.22
CA LYS A 75 -20.48 22.69 14.51
C LYS A 75 -20.23 22.84 16.00
N GLU A 76 -21.25 23.19 16.78
CA GLU A 76 -21.13 23.34 18.24
C GLU A 76 -20.96 21.98 18.94
N ASN A 77 -21.62 20.93 18.46
CA ASN A 77 -21.47 19.56 18.95
C ASN A 77 -20.32 18.78 18.29
N ALA A 78 -19.52 19.42 17.44
CA ALA A 78 -18.28 18.85 16.94
C ALA A 78 -17.28 18.81 18.10
N VAL A 79 -17.34 17.74 18.88
CA VAL A 79 -16.29 17.40 19.86
C VAL A 79 -14.97 17.47 19.12
N THR A 80 -14.14 18.46 19.44
CA THR A 80 -12.77 18.52 18.94
C THR A 80 -12.13 17.19 19.32
N PRO A 81 -11.65 16.39 18.35
CA PRO A 81 -11.03 15.13 18.70
C PRO A 81 -9.87 15.48 19.61
N ASN A 82 -9.85 14.88 20.81
CA ASN A 82 -8.68 14.93 21.66
C ASN A 82 -7.56 14.24 20.89
N VAL A 83 -6.77 15.02 20.17
CA VAL A 83 -5.62 14.55 19.38
C VAL A 83 -4.54 14.21 20.40
N ASN A 84 -4.63 12.99 20.94
CA ASN A 84 -3.51 12.38 21.62
C ASN A 84 -2.37 12.29 20.61
N ASN A 85 -1.32 13.10 20.77
CA ASN A 85 -0.12 13.15 19.91
C ASN A 85 0.80 11.92 20.04
N TYR A 86 0.26 10.76 20.41
CA TYR A 86 1.01 9.51 20.35
C TYR A 86 0.86 8.94 18.95
N THR A 87 1.98 8.83 18.23
CA THR A 87 2.04 8.08 16.99
C THR A 87 1.89 6.59 17.31
N GLU A 88 0.66 6.12 17.39
CA GLU A 88 0.37 4.69 17.48
C GLU A 88 0.74 4.04 16.15
N PHE A 89 1.93 3.43 16.12
CA PHE A 89 2.37 2.63 14.99
C PHE A 89 1.58 1.32 14.96
N SER A 90 0.50 1.30 14.19
CA SER A 90 -0.22 0.07 13.93
C SER A 90 0.57 -0.78 12.93
N LEU A 91 1.09 -1.92 13.38
CA LEU A 91 1.84 -2.88 12.56
C LEU A 91 0.94 -3.70 11.62
N LEU A 92 -0.37 -3.76 11.90
CA LEU A 92 -1.34 -4.52 11.13
C LEU A 92 -2.62 -3.70 10.93
N GLY A 93 -2.99 -3.44 9.68
CA GLY A 93 -4.21 -2.71 9.33
C GLY A 93 -4.05 -1.92 8.03
N SER A 94 -5.16 -1.41 7.49
CA SER A 94 -5.16 -0.60 6.26
C SER A 94 -4.38 0.72 6.38
N LYS A 95 -4.16 1.19 7.62
CA LYS A 95 -3.35 2.38 7.94
C LYS A 95 -1.89 2.05 8.31
N SER A 96 -1.47 0.79 8.25
CA SER A 96 -0.09 0.42 8.55
C SER A 96 0.86 0.85 7.43
N HIS A 97 2.02 1.40 7.80
CA HIS A 97 3.11 1.69 6.87
C HIS A 97 3.69 0.42 6.24
N PHE A 98 3.57 -0.73 6.90
CA PHE A 98 4.02 -2.01 6.39
C PHE A 98 2.89 -2.74 5.69
N LYS A 99 3.02 -2.91 4.38
CA LYS A 99 2.06 -3.73 3.61
C LYS A 99 2.19 -5.20 4.07
N PRO A 100 1.10 -5.97 4.12
CA PRO A 100 1.17 -7.39 4.54
C PRO A 100 2.20 -8.21 3.74
N LYS A 101 2.36 -7.92 2.45
CA LYS A 101 3.38 -8.56 1.60
C LYS A 101 4.82 -8.30 2.09
N THR A 102 5.14 -7.08 2.55
CA THR A 102 6.49 -6.76 3.04
C THR A 102 6.79 -7.42 4.37
N LEU A 103 5.79 -7.56 5.25
CA LEU A 103 5.93 -8.31 6.50
C LEU A 103 6.22 -9.79 6.25
N ILE A 104 5.52 -10.41 5.31
CA ILE A 104 5.77 -11.81 4.92
C ILE A 104 7.19 -11.99 4.39
N ILE A 105 7.65 -11.09 3.50
CA ILE A 105 9.01 -11.12 2.96
C ILE A 105 10.05 -10.95 4.07
N MET A 106 9.82 -10.03 5.02
CA MET A 106 10.70 -9.80 6.16
C MET A 106 10.79 -11.03 7.09
N LEU A 107 9.68 -11.72 7.29
CA LEU A 107 9.65 -12.92 8.12
C LEU A 107 10.37 -14.09 7.43
N PHE A 108 10.20 -14.21 6.11
CA PHE A 108 10.91 -15.19 5.29
C PHE A 108 12.42 -14.93 5.24
N SER A 109 12.84 -13.67 5.12
CA SER A 109 14.26 -13.32 5.11
C SER A 109 14.92 -13.60 6.46
N LEU A 110 14.23 -13.37 7.58
CA LEU A 110 14.71 -13.76 8.90
C LEU A 110 14.94 -15.28 8.99
N LEU A 111 14.02 -16.09 8.49
CA LEU A 111 14.15 -17.56 8.48
C LEU A 111 15.33 -18.03 7.63
N ILE A 112 15.57 -17.40 6.48
CA ILE A 112 16.70 -17.71 5.60
C ILE A 112 18.02 -17.32 6.28
N ILE A 113 18.11 -16.14 6.89
CA ILE A 113 19.31 -15.68 7.61
C ILE A 113 19.60 -16.60 8.80
N TRP A 114 18.58 -16.97 9.57
CA TRP A 114 18.71 -17.88 10.71
C TRP A 114 19.27 -19.25 10.28
N SER A 115 18.74 -19.79 9.18
CA SER A 115 19.22 -21.05 8.61
C SER A 115 20.67 -20.89 8.11
N SER A 116 20.99 -19.77 7.48
CA SER A 116 22.32 -19.49 6.94
C SER A 116 23.39 -19.44 8.04
N ILE A 117 23.11 -18.81 9.18
CA ILE A 117 24.05 -18.72 10.32
C ILE A 117 24.35 -20.11 10.91
N LYS A 118 23.40 -21.05 10.90
CA LYS A 118 23.64 -22.39 11.44
C LYS A 118 24.52 -23.26 10.54
N TYR A 119 24.32 -23.18 9.22
CA TYR A 119 24.90 -24.15 8.29
C TYR A 119 26.12 -23.62 7.50
N LEU A 120 26.24 -22.31 7.23
CA LEU A 120 27.42 -21.79 6.52
C LEU A 120 28.71 -21.87 7.34
N PRO A 121 28.76 -21.50 8.63
CA PRO A 121 30.01 -21.46 9.38
C PRO A 121 30.66 -22.85 9.51
N SER A 122 29.87 -23.90 9.69
CA SER A 122 30.38 -25.27 9.79
C SER A 122 31.10 -25.70 8.51
N TYR A 123 30.51 -25.41 7.35
CA TYR A 123 31.11 -25.75 6.05
C TYR A 123 32.42 -25.00 5.78
N PHE A 124 32.48 -23.70 6.13
CA PHE A 124 33.72 -22.93 5.97
C PHE A 124 34.81 -23.34 6.97
N MET A 125 34.43 -23.68 8.21
CA MET A 125 35.36 -24.19 9.23
C MET A 125 35.97 -25.54 8.82
N GLU A 126 35.15 -26.46 8.32
CA GLU A 126 35.60 -27.79 7.89
C GLU A 126 36.53 -27.70 6.68
N LYS A 127 36.22 -26.84 5.70
CA LYS A 127 37.11 -26.59 4.57
C LYS A 127 38.46 -26.02 5.02
N ASN A 128 38.46 -25.11 6.01
CA ASN A 128 39.68 -24.51 6.52
C ASN A 128 40.53 -25.52 7.32
N SER A 129 39.90 -26.36 8.16
CA SER A 129 40.62 -27.38 8.93
C SER A 129 41.22 -28.47 8.04
N ILE A 130 40.49 -28.92 7.02
CA ILE A 130 40.99 -29.89 6.04
C ILE A 130 42.12 -29.29 5.21
N SER A 131 41.99 -28.03 4.77
CA SER A 131 43.04 -27.33 4.02
C SER A 131 44.31 -27.19 4.85
N LYS A 132 44.16 -26.78 6.11
CA LYS A 132 45.29 -26.64 7.04
C LYS A 132 45.96 -27.98 7.33
N ALA A 133 45.17 -29.03 7.60
CA ALA A 133 45.70 -30.38 7.80
C ALA A 133 46.48 -30.85 6.57
N LYS A 134 45.96 -30.59 5.36
CA LYS A 134 46.66 -30.91 4.12
C LYS A 134 48.01 -30.19 4.01
N GLU A 135 48.07 -28.89 4.34
CA GLU A 135 49.33 -28.13 4.37
C GLU A 135 50.32 -28.72 5.37
N ASP A 136 49.87 -28.99 6.60
CA ASP A 136 50.71 -29.57 7.66
C ASP A 136 51.28 -30.94 7.23
N TYR A 137 50.44 -31.82 6.66
CA TYR A 137 50.89 -33.12 6.13
C TYR A 137 51.83 -32.96 4.93
N GLN A 138 51.60 -31.97 4.07
CA GLN A 138 52.47 -31.70 2.93
C GLN A 138 53.85 -31.23 3.40
N ILE A 139 53.91 -30.37 4.41
CA ILE A 139 55.17 -29.91 5.02
C ILE A 139 55.92 -31.10 5.63
N PHE A 140 55.23 -31.94 6.41
CA PHE A 140 55.80 -33.14 7.02
C PHE A 140 56.38 -34.10 5.96
N TYR A 141 55.58 -34.40 4.93
CA TYR A 141 55.99 -35.27 3.84
C TYR A 141 57.20 -34.71 3.10
N ASN A 142 57.16 -33.43 2.71
CA ASN A 142 58.25 -32.78 2.00
C ASN A 142 59.54 -32.78 2.82
N TYR A 143 59.45 -32.50 4.12
CA TYR A 143 60.62 -32.53 5.02
C TYR A 143 61.26 -33.92 5.05
N PHE A 144 60.46 -34.97 5.26
CA PHE A 144 60.98 -36.34 5.26
C PHE A 144 61.57 -36.75 3.91
N TYR A 145 60.85 -36.44 2.83
CA TYR A 145 61.27 -36.72 1.47
C TYR A 145 62.61 -36.05 1.15
N PHE A 146 62.76 -34.75 1.46
CA PHE A 146 64.01 -34.03 1.21
C PHE A 146 65.17 -34.54 2.08
N LYS A 147 64.91 -34.88 3.34
CA LYS A 147 65.92 -35.45 4.25
C LYS A 147 66.43 -36.81 3.78
N GLU A 148 65.55 -37.63 3.21
CA GLU A 148 65.90 -38.93 2.66
C GLU A 148 66.62 -38.80 1.31
N PHE A 149 66.19 -37.85 0.48
CA PHE A 149 66.89 -37.48 -0.76
C PHE A 149 68.32 -36.98 -0.51
N GLU A 150 68.51 -36.16 0.53
CA GLU A 150 69.84 -35.68 0.96
C GLU A 150 70.77 -36.83 1.36
N LYS A 151 70.23 -37.84 2.06
CA LYS A 151 71.02 -38.99 2.54
C LYS A 151 71.32 -40.04 1.48
N ASN A 152 70.38 -40.33 0.58
CA ASN A 152 70.49 -41.49 -0.32
C ASN A 152 70.43 -41.19 -1.82
N LYS A 153 70.33 -39.92 -2.24
CA LYS A 153 70.43 -39.45 -3.64
C LYS A 153 69.61 -40.17 -4.71
N ASN A 154 68.77 -41.19 -4.43
CA ASN A 154 67.68 -41.64 -5.33
C ASN A 154 66.75 -42.75 -4.84
N ALA A 155 65.58 -42.75 -5.50
CA ALA A 155 64.67 -43.85 -5.88
C ALA A 155 63.62 -44.41 -4.90
N ALA A 156 63.91 -44.70 -3.64
CA ALA A 156 62.96 -45.48 -2.79
C ALA A 156 61.59 -44.80 -2.63
N ALA A 157 61.57 -43.51 -2.29
CA ALA A 157 60.33 -42.74 -2.15
C ALA A 157 59.55 -42.60 -3.48
N ASN A 158 60.26 -42.53 -4.61
CA ASN A 158 59.64 -42.45 -5.95
C ASN A 158 59.03 -43.80 -6.37
N GLU A 159 59.66 -44.92 -6.03
CA GLU A 159 59.09 -46.25 -6.26
C GLU A 159 57.84 -46.49 -5.41
N ILE A 160 57.88 -46.10 -4.13
CA ILE A 160 56.70 -46.16 -3.24
C ILE A 160 55.58 -45.27 -3.80
N LEU A 161 55.89 -44.05 -4.21
CA LEU A 161 54.91 -43.15 -4.82
C LEU A 161 54.28 -43.76 -6.08
N LYS A 162 55.08 -44.41 -6.93
CA LYS A 162 54.59 -45.10 -8.12
C LYS A 162 53.63 -46.24 -7.77
N LYS A 163 53.96 -47.05 -6.75
CA LYS A 163 53.07 -48.12 -6.24
C LYS A 163 51.75 -47.57 -5.69
N ILE A 164 51.79 -46.42 -5.00
CA ILE A 164 50.59 -45.72 -4.50
C ILE A 164 49.71 -45.25 -5.66
N ILE A 165 50.29 -44.57 -6.66
CA ILE A 165 49.55 -44.07 -7.84
C ILE A 165 48.93 -45.23 -8.62
N GLN A 166 49.66 -46.33 -8.77
CA GLN A 166 49.19 -47.53 -9.47
C GLN A 166 48.21 -48.38 -8.64
N LYS A 167 48.00 -48.02 -7.36
CA LYS A 167 47.19 -48.78 -6.41
C LYS A 167 47.57 -50.26 -6.38
N ASP A 168 48.87 -50.53 -6.28
CA ASP A 168 49.39 -51.90 -6.21
C ASP A 168 48.72 -52.63 -5.02
N PRO A 169 47.97 -53.72 -5.27
CA PRO A 169 47.19 -54.38 -4.23
C PRO A 169 48.05 -54.99 -3.12
N ILE A 170 49.25 -55.48 -3.45
CA ILE A 170 50.17 -56.08 -2.46
C ILE A 170 50.65 -54.99 -1.50
N PHE A 171 51.04 -53.83 -2.05
CA PHE A 171 51.46 -52.69 -1.26
C PHE A 171 50.33 -52.14 -0.38
N MET A 172 49.10 -52.11 -0.91
CA MET A 172 47.94 -51.61 -0.14
C MET A 172 47.56 -52.55 1.01
N GLU A 173 47.65 -53.86 0.82
CA GLU A 173 47.44 -54.85 1.90
C GLU A 173 48.50 -54.72 3.01
N GLU A 174 49.77 -54.58 2.62
CA GLU A 174 50.87 -54.33 3.55
C GLU A 174 50.64 -53.03 4.34
N TYR A 175 50.26 -51.95 3.65
CA TYR A 175 49.93 -50.66 4.27
C TYR A 175 48.80 -50.78 5.30
N GLN A 176 47.69 -51.46 4.96
CA GLN A 176 46.56 -51.64 5.88
C GLN A 176 46.94 -52.50 7.10
N THR A 177 47.78 -53.51 6.89
CA THR A 177 48.30 -54.35 7.97
C THR A 177 49.18 -53.55 8.92
N LEU A 178 50.07 -52.72 8.38
CA LEU A 178 50.92 -51.83 9.16
C LEU A 178 50.09 -50.82 9.96
N LEU A 179 49.11 -50.21 9.30
CA LEU A 179 48.21 -49.22 9.89
C LEU A 179 47.44 -49.80 11.08
N SER A 180 46.81 -50.97 10.90
CA SER A 180 46.05 -51.63 11.96
C SER A 180 46.94 -52.07 13.13
N THR A 181 48.16 -52.52 12.84
CA THR A 181 49.14 -52.89 13.88
C THR A 181 49.56 -51.66 14.69
N TYR A 182 49.90 -50.56 14.01
CA TYR A 182 50.27 -49.31 14.68
C TYR A 182 49.12 -48.77 15.55
N GLN A 183 47.90 -48.73 15.02
CA GLN A 183 46.71 -48.31 15.77
C GLN A 183 46.49 -49.15 17.03
N ARG A 184 46.70 -50.47 16.93
CA ARG A 184 46.58 -51.38 18.07
C ARG A 184 47.64 -51.08 19.13
N GLU A 185 48.88 -50.83 18.73
CA GLU A 185 49.97 -50.52 19.68
C GLU A 185 49.79 -49.17 20.36
N ILE A 186 49.39 -48.12 19.62
CA ILE A 186 49.05 -46.81 20.21
C ILE A 186 47.93 -46.96 21.24
N LYS A 187 46.86 -47.69 20.89
CA LYS A 187 45.75 -47.93 21.82
C LYS A 187 46.19 -48.68 23.09
N LYS A 188 47.11 -49.63 22.98
CA LYS A 188 47.69 -50.30 24.16
C LYS A 188 48.48 -49.32 25.03
N GLN A 189 49.25 -48.43 24.43
CA GLN A 189 50.01 -47.41 25.16
C GLN A 189 49.07 -46.45 25.90
N GLU A 190 48.05 -45.91 25.23
CA GLU A 190 47.04 -45.05 25.85
C GLU A 190 46.32 -45.74 27.01
N LEU A 191 45.91 -47.01 26.83
CA LEU A 191 45.27 -47.78 27.91
C LEU A 191 46.21 -48.00 29.09
N LYS A 192 47.51 -48.22 28.84
CA LYS A 192 48.51 -48.38 29.90
C LYS A 192 48.75 -47.08 30.66
N GLU A 193 48.77 -45.95 29.97
CA GLU A 193 48.86 -44.63 30.59
C GLU A 193 47.61 -44.31 31.43
N GLN A 194 46.42 -44.63 30.93
CA GLN A 194 45.17 -44.49 31.68
C GLN A 194 45.17 -45.37 32.93
N LEU A 195 45.57 -46.64 32.82
CA LEU A 195 45.71 -47.54 33.97
C LEU A 195 46.69 -46.99 35.02
N ASN A 196 47.85 -46.49 34.59
CA ASN A 196 48.83 -45.88 35.50
C ASN A 196 48.30 -44.60 36.17
N ALA A 197 47.46 -43.82 35.48
CA ALA A 197 46.85 -42.62 36.05
C ALA A 197 45.74 -42.94 37.08
N LEU A 198 45.03 -44.06 36.89
CA LEU A 198 44.06 -44.58 37.84
C LEU A 198 44.73 -45.16 39.10
N ASP A 199 45.76 -46.00 38.93
CA ASP A 199 46.51 -46.60 40.07
C ASP A 199 47.21 -45.55 40.95
N ASN A 200 47.60 -44.40 40.39
CA ASN A 200 48.21 -43.31 41.15
C ASN A 200 47.21 -42.38 41.84
N ASN A 201 45.91 -42.43 41.50
CA ASN A 201 44.86 -41.63 42.16
C ASN A 201 44.22 -42.37 43.35
N ASP A 202 44.40 -43.69 43.46
CA ASP A 202 43.89 -44.53 44.56
C ASP A 202 44.90 -44.70 45.71
N ARG A 203 46.01 -43.95 45.70
CA ARG A 203 47.05 -43.94 46.75
C ARG A 203 47.09 -42.61 47.49
#